data_AF-A0AAW0Y9X2-F1
#
_entry.id   AF-A0AAW0Y9X2-F1
#
_cell.length_a   1.000
_cell.length_b   1.000
_cell.length_c   1.000
_cell.angle_alpha   90.00
_cell.angle_beta   90.00
_cell.angle_gamma   90.00
#
_symmetry.space_group_name_H-M   'P 1'
#
loop_
_entity.id
_entity.type
_entity.pdbx_description
1 polymer ?
#
loop_
_entity_poly.entity_id
_entity_poly.type
_entity_poly.pdbx_seq_one_letter_code
_entity_poly.pdbx_strand_id
1 'polypeptide(L)'
;VTFVTGFRASYSRTRIREVFVPDTDIFSKFPNRFTTSHFSSVFQVLPLASEYCGKAIRTQELQQVQVEKFDLVMLSVVFSECLYSLINKLQVPYIHMVPNMLLESMSDLAGNPQFPSTVGSFLLDLGHPLTFTGRMINTLSHILYSAITMHYIIPRMAVEGDIDTTRLRDIRLNGSLVIVNRYSKPPVS
;
A
#
# COMPACT_ATOMS: atom_id res chain seq x y z
N VAL A 1 2.45 -12.74 18.77
CA VAL A 1 2.31 -11.84 17.61
C VAL A 1 0.84 -11.75 17.25
N THR A 2 0.30 -10.55 17.07
CA THR A 2 -1.07 -10.35 16.55
C THR A 2 -0.97 -10.03 15.06
N PHE A 3 -1.69 -10.77 14.23
CA PHE A 3 -1.70 -10.59 12.78
C PHE A 3 -3.13 -10.24 12.34
N VAL A 4 -3.31 -9.04 11.81
CA VAL A 4 -4.60 -8.56 11.30
C VAL A 4 -4.65 -8.83 9.80
N THR A 5 -5.70 -9.49 9.32
CA THR A 5 -5.80 -9.92 7.93
C THR A 5 -7.24 -9.94 7.43
N GLY A 6 -7.44 -9.54 6.17
CA GLY A 6 -8.71 -9.71 5.45
C GLY A 6 -8.88 -11.10 4.83
N PHE A 7 -7.84 -11.95 4.92
CA PHE A 7 -7.83 -13.33 4.45
C PHE A 7 -7.85 -14.28 5.62
N ARG A 8 -8.70 -15.31 5.55
CA ARG A 8 -8.76 -16.37 6.56
C ARG A 8 -7.60 -17.35 6.36
N ALA A 9 -6.78 -17.58 7.37
CA ALA A 9 -5.75 -18.62 7.30
C ALA A 9 -6.35 -20.02 7.17
N SER A 10 -5.67 -20.87 6.41
CA SER A 10 -6.03 -22.29 6.26
C SER A 10 -5.62 -23.15 7.46
N TYR A 11 -4.74 -22.64 8.33
CA TYR A 11 -4.23 -23.36 9.50
C TYR A 11 -3.83 -22.39 10.62
N SER A 12 -3.99 -22.84 11.86
CA SER A 12 -3.55 -22.10 13.04
C SER A 12 -2.05 -22.31 13.29
N ARG A 13 -1.36 -21.26 13.75
CA ARG A 13 0.05 -21.29 14.12
C ARG A 13 0.20 -21.00 15.61
N THR A 14 1.03 -21.77 16.30
CA THR A 14 1.34 -21.52 17.71
C THR A 14 2.01 -20.15 17.87
N ARG A 15 1.59 -19.37 18.88
CA ARG A 15 2.07 -18.01 19.22
C ARG A 15 1.68 -16.88 18.24
N ILE A 16 0.80 -17.15 17.27
CA ILE A 16 0.20 -16.14 16.40
C ILE A 16 -1.30 -16.07 16.71
N ARG A 17 -1.77 -14.87 17.10
CA ARG A 17 -3.19 -14.56 17.21
C ARG A 17 -3.62 -13.87 15.91
N GLU A 18 -4.48 -14.52 15.16
CA GLU A 18 -5.04 -13.95 13.94
C GLU A 18 -6.32 -13.17 14.26
N VAL A 19 -6.39 -11.94 13.76
CA VAL A 19 -7.56 -11.07 13.82
C VAL A 19 -8.07 -10.94 12.39
N PHE A 20 -9.13 -11.70 12.09
CA PHE A 20 -9.74 -11.70 10.77
C PHE A 20 -10.70 -10.52 10.65
N VAL A 21 -10.55 -9.72 9.60
CA VAL A 21 -11.44 -8.58 9.31
C VAL A 21 -12.32 -8.92 8.10
N PRO A 22 -13.61 -9.25 8.30
CA PRO A 22 -14.49 -9.67 7.22
C PRO A 22 -14.67 -8.57 6.16
N ASP A 23 -15.00 -8.97 4.93
CA ASP A 23 -15.35 -8.08 3.82
C ASP A 23 -14.27 -7.05 3.42
N THR A 24 -13.01 -7.33 3.76
CA THR A 24 -11.86 -6.47 3.41
C THR A 24 -10.96 -7.03 2.31
N ASP A 25 -11.31 -8.17 1.72
CA ASP A 25 -10.58 -8.74 0.57
C ASP A 25 -10.87 -7.95 -0.72
N ILE A 26 -10.06 -6.92 -0.95
CA ILE A 26 -10.09 -6.12 -2.18
C ILE A 26 -9.55 -6.88 -3.40
N PHE A 27 -8.72 -7.90 -3.20
CA PHE A 27 -8.08 -8.62 -4.31
C PHE A 27 -9.10 -9.45 -5.08
N SER A 28 -10.18 -9.89 -4.42
CA SER A 28 -11.34 -10.51 -5.06
C SER A 28 -12.02 -9.62 -6.11
N LYS A 29 -11.83 -8.29 -6.04
CA LYS A 29 -12.40 -7.30 -6.96
C LYS A 29 -11.46 -6.88 -8.08
N PHE A 30 -10.22 -7.38 -8.08
CA PHE A 30 -9.27 -7.01 -9.12
C PHE A 30 -9.70 -7.61 -10.45
N PRO A 31 -9.78 -6.79 -11.52
CA PRO A 31 -10.03 -7.33 -12.85
C PRO A 31 -8.89 -8.28 -13.25
N ASN A 32 -9.20 -9.23 -14.13
CA ASN A 32 -8.20 -10.16 -14.62
C ASN A 32 -7.09 -9.39 -15.34
N ARG A 33 -5.89 -9.43 -14.74
CA ARG A 33 -4.71 -8.68 -15.19
C ARG A 33 -4.15 -9.17 -16.53
N PHE A 34 -4.55 -10.35 -17.01
CA PHE A 34 -4.16 -10.86 -18.33
C PHE A 34 -5.05 -10.35 -19.46
N THR A 35 -6.25 -9.84 -19.14
CA THR A 35 -7.24 -9.41 -20.14
C THR A 35 -7.50 -7.91 -20.11
N THR A 36 -7.18 -7.24 -19.00
CA THR A 36 -7.44 -5.81 -18.80
C THR A 36 -6.12 -5.05 -18.79
N SER A 37 -6.07 -3.89 -19.44
CA SER A 37 -4.87 -3.05 -19.46
C SER A 37 -4.51 -2.61 -18.03
N HIS A 38 -3.20 -2.61 -17.72
CA HIS A 38 -2.66 -2.20 -16.41
C HIS A 38 -3.20 -0.85 -15.95
N PHE A 39 -3.21 0.13 -16.86
CA PHE A 39 -3.78 1.44 -16.62
C PHE A 39 -5.24 1.35 -16.15
N SER A 40 -6.13 0.71 -16.91
CA SER A 40 -7.55 0.61 -16.55
C SER A 40 -7.76 -0.13 -15.22
N SER A 41 -7.01 -1.21 -14.98
CA SER A 41 -7.09 -1.96 -13.73
C SER A 41 -6.73 -1.12 -12.50
N VAL A 42 -5.66 -0.32 -12.58
CA VAL A 42 -5.23 0.52 -11.45
C VAL A 42 -6.27 1.58 -11.12
N PHE A 43 -6.81 2.25 -12.13
CA PHE A 43 -7.83 3.29 -11.94
C PHE A 43 -9.17 2.75 -11.39
N GLN A 44 -9.51 1.49 -11.68
CA GLN A 44 -10.70 0.84 -11.09
C GLN A 44 -10.49 0.45 -9.62
N VAL A 45 -9.27 0.03 -9.27
CA VAL A 45 -8.93 -0.48 -7.94
C VAL A 45 -8.72 0.63 -6.92
N LEU A 46 -8.08 1.73 -7.33
CA LEU A 46 -7.70 2.80 -6.41
C LEU A 46 -8.86 3.41 -5.61
N PRO A 47 -10.05 3.68 -6.19
CA PRO A 47 -11.20 4.15 -5.41
C PRO A 47 -11.70 3.10 -4.41
N LEU A 48 -11.77 1.83 -4.81
CA LEU A 48 -12.20 0.71 -3.95
C LEU A 48 -11.27 0.55 -2.74
N ALA A 49 -9.96 0.76 -2.95
CA ALA A 49 -8.98 0.72 -1.88
C ALA A 49 -9.31 1.67 -0.72
N SER A 50 -9.75 2.89 -1.03
CA SER A 50 -10.12 3.85 0.01
C SER A 50 -11.35 3.40 0.83
N GLU A 51 -12.37 2.89 0.15
CA GLU A 51 -13.61 2.42 0.79
C GLU A 51 -13.36 1.19 1.68
N TYR A 52 -12.64 0.21 1.17
CA TYR A 52 -12.34 -1.03 1.89
C TYR A 52 -11.44 -0.76 3.11
N CYS A 53 -10.45 0.14 2.97
CA CYS A 53 -9.63 0.58 4.10
C CYS A 53 -10.51 1.24 5.18
N GLY A 54 -11.37 2.18 4.79
CA GLY A 54 -12.30 2.84 5.71
C GLY A 54 -13.28 1.88 6.40
N LYS A 55 -13.74 0.84 5.69
CA LYS A 55 -14.56 -0.22 6.29
C LYS A 55 -13.77 -1.01 7.33
N ALA A 56 -12.54 -1.40 7.00
CA ALA A 56 -11.68 -2.18 7.89
C ALA A 56 -11.52 -1.48 9.26
N ILE A 57 -11.17 -0.20 9.28
CA ILE A 57 -10.85 0.51 10.53
C ILE A 57 -12.06 0.71 11.46
N ARG A 58 -13.27 0.62 10.93
CA ARG A 58 -14.53 0.74 11.67
C ARG A 58 -15.04 -0.59 12.23
N THR A 59 -14.40 -1.71 11.89
CA THR A 59 -14.76 -3.03 12.40
C THR A 59 -14.46 -3.18 13.89
N GLN A 60 -15.25 -4.00 14.57
CA GLN A 60 -15.10 -4.22 16.01
C GLN A 60 -13.75 -4.91 16.32
N GLU A 61 -13.30 -5.78 15.41
CA GLU A 61 -12.04 -6.51 15.50
C GLU A 61 -10.85 -5.54 15.54
N LEU A 62 -10.84 -4.54 14.65
CA LEU A 62 -9.79 -3.51 14.67
C LEU A 62 -9.95 -2.53 15.83
N GLN A 63 -11.18 -2.23 16.28
CA GLN A 63 -11.41 -1.42 17.48
C GLN A 63 -10.85 -2.07 18.74
N GLN A 64 -10.96 -3.39 18.88
CA GLN A 64 -10.38 -4.14 20.00
C GLN A 64 -8.85 -4.11 19.96
N VAL A 65 -8.24 -4.15 18.78
CA VAL A 65 -6.79 -4.03 18.64
C VAL A 65 -6.28 -2.65 19.10
N GLN A 66 -7.06 -1.57 18.96
CA GLN A 66 -6.58 -0.21 19.33
C GLN A 66 -6.39 -0.02 20.83
N VAL A 67 -7.05 -0.82 21.67
CA VAL A 67 -6.95 -0.74 23.14
C VAL A 67 -5.91 -1.69 23.73
N GLU A 68 -5.26 -2.49 22.89
CA GLU A 68 -4.19 -3.39 23.31
C GLU A 68 -2.83 -2.69 23.36
N LYS A 69 -1.88 -3.31 24.04
CA LYS A 69 -0.49 -2.84 24.12
C LYS A 69 0.38 -3.64 23.17
N PHE A 70 1.15 -2.94 22.35
CA PHE A 70 2.15 -3.51 21.46
C PHE A 70 3.46 -2.75 21.62
N ASP A 71 4.58 -3.41 21.35
CA ASP A 71 5.89 -2.76 21.33
C ASP A 71 6.26 -2.25 19.94
N LEU A 72 5.61 -2.78 18.89
CA LEU A 72 5.92 -2.53 17.49
C LEU A 72 4.72 -2.87 16.59
N VAL A 73 4.50 -2.06 15.55
CA VAL A 73 3.54 -2.35 14.48
C VAL A 73 4.26 -2.60 13.15
N MET A 74 3.83 -3.62 12.42
CA MET A 74 4.26 -3.86 11.04
C MET A 74 3.08 -3.56 10.12
N LEU A 75 3.16 -2.46 9.38
CA LEU A 75 2.08 -1.99 8.51
C LEU A 75 2.41 -2.32 7.06
N SER A 76 1.59 -3.15 6.41
CA SER A 76 1.59 -3.24 4.94
C SER A 76 1.27 -1.86 4.38
N VAL A 77 2.03 -1.31 3.44
CA VAL A 77 1.78 0.05 2.87
C VAL A 77 0.81 0.06 1.68
N VAL A 78 0.41 -1.12 1.20
CA VAL A 78 -0.47 -1.24 0.04
C VAL A 78 -1.92 -1.12 0.49
N PHE A 79 -2.60 -0.04 0.08
CA PHE A 79 -4.02 0.23 0.33
C PHE A 79 -4.42 0.33 1.81
N SER A 80 -3.52 0.82 2.65
CA SER A 80 -3.62 0.74 4.11
C SER A 80 -3.44 2.07 4.83
N GLU A 81 -3.38 3.19 4.09
CA GLU A 81 -3.06 4.51 4.64
C GLU A 81 -4.08 4.95 5.73
N CYS A 82 -5.32 4.43 5.71
CA CYS A 82 -6.28 4.69 6.79
C CYS A 82 -5.81 4.13 8.15
N LEU A 83 -4.99 3.07 8.16
CA LEU A 83 -4.48 2.44 9.38
C LEU A 83 -3.40 3.30 10.09
N TYR A 84 -2.97 4.42 9.52
CA TYR A 84 -2.14 5.37 10.25
C TYR A 84 -2.87 5.98 11.46
N SER A 85 -4.20 6.02 11.49
CA SER A 85 -4.92 6.46 12.70
C SER A 85 -4.81 5.45 13.82
N LEU A 86 -4.78 4.16 13.50
CA LEU A 86 -4.48 3.09 14.45
C LEU A 86 -3.08 3.29 15.04
N ILE A 87 -2.08 3.51 14.19
CA ILE A 87 -0.70 3.79 14.63
C ILE A 87 -0.65 5.03 15.53
N ASN A 88 -1.34 6.10 15.12
CA ASN A 88 -1.40 7.34 15.90
C ASN A 88 -2.12 7.14 17.26
N LYS A 89 -3.02 6.18 17.40
CA LYS A 89 -3.64 5.85 18.70
C LYS A 89 -2.74 4.96 19.55
N LEU A 90 -2.06 3.98 18.94
CA LEU A 90 -1.18 3.06 19.65
C LEU A 90 0.08 3.76 20.18
N GLN A 91 0.54 4.84 19.53
CA GLN A 91 1.71 5.62 19.95
C GLN A 91 2.99 4.76 20.09
N VAL A 92 3.18 3.82 19.16
CA VAL A 92 4.30 2.87 19.14
C VAL A 92 5.12 3.02 17.85
N PRO A 93 6.42 2.66 17.85
CA PRO A 93 7.18 2.63 16.61
C PRO A 93 6.56 1.63 15.63
N TYR A 94 6.72 1.90 14.34
CA TYR A 94 6.15 1.07 13.30
C TYR A 94 7.05 0.97 12.07
N ILE A 95 6.89 -0.14 11.35
CA ILE A 95 7.71 -0.53 10.21
C ILE A 95 6.79 -0.69 9.00
N HIS A 96 7.21 -0.12 7.87
CA HIS A 96 6.56 -0.27 6.59
C HIS A 96 6.91 -1.61 5.96
N MET A 97 5.89 -2.38 5.60
CA MET A 97 6.01 -3.65 4.87
C MET A 97 5.51 -3.45 3.45
N VAL A 98 6.40 -3.60 2.47
CA VAL A 98 6.07 -3.53 1.06
C VAL A 98 6.14 -4.96 0.50
N PRO A 99 5.01 -5.62 0.26
CA PRO A 99 4.99 -7.04 -0.14
C PRO A 99 5.50 -7.27 -1.58
N ASN A 100 5.64 -6.19 -2.34
CA ASN A 100 6.03 -6.13 -3.74
C ASN A 100 7.15 -5.09 -3.94
N MET A 101 7.51 -4.85 -5.21
CA MET A 101 8.40 -3.74 -5.58
C MET A 101 7.83 -2.42 -5.06
N LEU A 102 8.74 -1.58 -4.57
CA LEU A 102 8.42 -0.24 -4.11
C LEU A 102 7.90 0.60 -5.28
N LEU A 103 6.61 0.95 -5.21
CA LEU A 103 5.96 1.75 -6.24
C LEU A 103 6.40 3.21 -6.16
N GLU A 104 6.05 3.95 -7.21
CA GLU A 104 6.49 5.31 -7.38
C GLU A 104 6.05 6.20 -6.19
N SER A 105 4.79 6.08 -5.79
CA SER A 105 4.21 6.83 -4.67
C SER A 105 4.74 6.45 -3.28
N MET A 106 5.54 5.38 -3.17
CA MET A 106 6.08 4.84 -1.92
C MET A 106 7.59 5.09 -1.78
N SER A 107 8.23 5.66 -2.79
CA SER A 107 9.69 5.84 -2.82
C SER A 107 10.23 6.80 -1.77
N ASP A 108 9.42 7.76 -1.34
CA ASP A 108 9.75 8.66 -0.24
C ASP A 108 9.86 7.94 1.11
N LEU A 109 9.09 6.87 1.34
CA LEU A 109 9.15 6.07 2.57
C LEU A 109 10.56 5.51 2.82
N ALA A 110 11.24 5.12 1.75
CA ALA A 110 12.58 4.54 1.80
C ALA A 110 13.69 5.57 1.53
N GLY A 111 13.35 6.85 1.35
CA GLY A 111 14.30 7.87 0.89
C GLY A 111 14.90 7.57 -0.47
N ASN A 112 14.21 6.78 -1.31
CA ASN A 112 14.71 6.30 -2.59
C ASN A 112 14.48 7.34 -3.69
N PRO A 113 15.54 7.90 -4.30
CA PRO A 113 15.39 8.83 -5.43
C PRO A 113 14.83 8.10 -6.65
N GLN A 114 13.98 8.81 -7.41
CA GLN A 114 13.29 8.24 -8.56
C GLN A 114 13.81 8.83 -9.87
N PHE A 115 14.00 7.95 -10.86
CA PHE A 115 14.45 8.32 -12.19
C PHE A 115 13.42 7.84 -13.23
N PRO A 116 12.31 8.58 -13.40
CA PRO A 116 11.22 8.16 -14.28
C PRO A 116 11.60 8.16 -15.76
N SER A 117 12.75 8.73 -16.14
CA SER A 117 13.30 8.63 -17.49
C SER A 117 14.04 7.31 -17.76
N THR A 118 14.22 6.45 -16.76
CA THR A 118 14.95 5.18 -16.89
C THR A 118 14.21 3.99 -16.31
N VAL A 119 13.42 4.19 -15.25
CA VAL A 119 12.65 3.13 -14.60
C VAL A 119 11.23 3.14 -15.16
N GLY A 120 10.80 2.04 -15.78
CA GLY A 120 9.44 1.89 -16.31
C GLY A 120 8.38 2.09 -15.23
N SER A 121 7.28 2.74 -15.60
CA SER A 121 6.17 3.00 -14.69
C SER A 121 5.32 1.75 -14.50
N PHE A 122 4.82 1.54 -13.29
CA PHE A 122 3.88 0.46 -12.99
C PHE A 122 2.58 0.54 -13.82
N LEU A 123 2.21 1.73 -14.32
CA LEU A 123 0.99 1.92 -15.11
C LEU A 123 1.13 1.53 -16.59
N LEU A 124 2.36 1.50 -17.12
CA LEU A 124 2.61 1.39 -18.54
C LEU A 124 3.48 0.16 -18.84
N ASP A 125 3.02 -0.64 -19.79
CA ASP A 125 3.80 -1.74 -20.34
C ASP A 125 4.65 -1.23 -21.51
N LEU A 126 5.75 -0.54 -21.18
CA LEU A 126 6.70 -0.03 -22.18
C LEU A 126 7.85 -1.02 -22.36
N GLY A 127 8.22 -1.30 -23.61
CA GLY A 127 9.39 -2.13 -23.92
C GLY A 127 10.69 -1.61 -23.31
N HIS A 128 11.63 -2.49 -23.04
CA HIS A 128 12.95 -2.16 -22.48
C HIS A 128 14.06 -2.55 -23.44
N PRO A 129 15.05 -1.67 -23.74
CA PRO A 129 15.23 -0.32 -23.17
C PRO A 129 14.24 0.73 -23.71
N LEU A 130 13.97 1.78 -22.91
CA LEU A 130 13.05 2.86 -23.28
C LEU A 130 13.64 3.78 -24.37
N THR A 131 12.89 4.00 -25.44
CA THR A 131 13.16 5.03 -26.46
C THR A 131 12.97 6.43 -25.91
N PHE A 132 13.46 7.48 -26.58
CA PHE A 132 13.27 8.87 -26.16
C PHE A 132 11.79 9.20 -25.87
N THR A 133 10.90 8.87 -26.82
CA THR A 133 9.46 9.04 -26.65
C THR A 133 8.90 8.18 -25.51
N GLY A 134 9.39 6.94 -25.38
CA GLY A 134 9.04 6.07 -24.25
C GLY A 134 9.38 6.70 -22.90
N ARG A 135 10.56 7.31 -22.76
CA ARG A 135 10.99 8.01 -21.54
C ARG A 135 10.11 9.21 -21.21
N MET A 136 9.71 9.98 -22.23
CA MET A 136 8.82 11.12 -22.05
C MET A 136 7.43 10.68 -21.56
N ILE A 137 6.82 9.69 -22.23
CA ILE A 137 5.52 9.13 -21.85
C ILE A 137 5.59 8.53 -20.44
N ASN A 138 6.66 7.79 -20.14
CA ASN A 138 6.88 7.19 -18.83
C ASN A 138 6.96 8.25 -17.73
N THR A 139 7.70 9.34 -17.99
CA THR A 139 7.84 10.45 -17.04
C THR A 139 6.51 11.17 -16.78
N LEU A 140 5.73 11.43 -17.83
CA LEU A 140 4.40 12.02 -17.68
C LEU A 140 3.46 11.12 -16.89
N SER A 141 3.48 9.81 -17.16
CA SER A 141 2.66 8.84 -16.44
C SER A 141 3.05 8.74 -14.97
N HIS A 142 4.35 8.75 -14.67
CA HIS A 142 4.86 8.78 -13.30
C HIS A 142 4.37 10.03 -12.54
N ILE A 143 4.50 11.22 -13.14
CA ILE A 143 4.04 12.47 -12.52
C ILE A 143 2.53 12.42 -12.25
N LEU A 144 1.74 11.97 -13.24
CA LEU A 144 0.30 11.85 -13.12
C LEU A 144 -0.10 10.88 -12.00
N TYR A 145 0.48 9.69 -11.98
CA TYR A 145 0.22 8.68 -10.95
C TYR A 145 0.57 9.21 -9.56
N SER A 146 1.78 9.75 -9.39
CA SER A 146 2.23 10.31 -8.13
C SER A 146 1.31 11.44 -7.66
N ALA A 147 0.88 12.33 -8.55
CA ALA A 147 -0.02 13.42 -8.21
C ALA A 147 -1.39 12.90 -7.76
N ILE A 148 -1.98 11.95 -8.49
CA ILE A 148 -3.28 11.35 -8.12
C ILE A 148 -3.17 10.64 -6.76
N THR A 149 -2.13 9.84 -6.56
CA THR A 149 -1.97 9.11 -5.30
C THR A 149 -1.79 10.07 -4.13
N MET A 150 -0.89 11.06 -4.26
CA MET A 150 -0.57 11.99 -3.17
C MET A 150 -1.66 13.03 -2.88
N HIS A 151 -2.36 13.53 -3.90
CA HIS A 151 -3.33 14.61 -3.73
C HIS A 151 -4.79 14.16 -3.70
N TYR A 152 -5.09 12.92 -4.09
CA TYR A 152 -6.47 12.43 -4.11
C TYR A 152 -6.65 11.14 -3.28
N ILE A 153 -5.88 10.09 -3.56
CA ILE A 153 -6.12 8.77 -2.95
C ILE A 153 -5.73 8.74 -1.47
N ILE A 154 -4.50 9.15 -1.15
CA ILE A 154 -3.98 9.14 0.22
C ILE A 154 -4.78 10.07 1.15
N PRO A 155 -5.09 11.33 0.77
CA PRO A 155 -5.96 12.19 1.58
C PRO A 155 -7.34 11.58 1.81
N ARG A 156 -7.93 10.93 0.78
CA ARG A 156 -9.22 10.25 0.93
C ARG A 156 -9.14 9.09 1.93
N MET A 157 -8.09 8.27 1.89
CA MET A 157 -7.87 7.20 2.88
C MET A 157 -7.66 7.74 4.29
N ALA A 158 -6.98 8.88 4.43
CA ALA A 158 -6.79 9.53 5.71
C ALA A 158 -8.11 10.06 6.30
N VAL A 159 -8.98 10.66 5.47
CA VAL A 159 -10.34 11.04 5.89
C VAL A 159 -11.13 9.82 6.34
N GLU A 160 -11.07 8.72 5.59
CA GLU A 160 -11.72 7.45 5.99
C GLU A 160 -11.17 6.88 7.30
N GLY A 161 -9.89 7.12 7.58
CA GLY A 161 -9.20 6.74 8.80
C GLY A 161 -9.38 7.70 9.98
N ASP A 162 -10.07 8.82 9.81
CA ASP A 162 -10.14 9.90 10.82
C ASP A 162 -8.75 10.48 11.18
N ILE A 163 -7.92 10.71 10.16
CA ILE A 163 -6.59 11.30 10.27
C ILE A 163 -6.63 12.73 9.73
N ASP A 164 -6.02 13.65 10.48
CA ASP A 164 -5.71 14.98 9.98
C ASP A 164 -4.76 14.90 8.77
N THR A 165 -5.28 15.25 7.60
CA THR A 165 -4.56 15.19 6.32
C THR A 165 -3.33 16.09 6.30
N THR A 166 -3.28 17.14 7.13
CA THR A 166 -2.10 18.02 7.24
C THR A 166 -0.92 17.33 7.88
N ARG A 167 -1.17 16.37 8.78
CA ARG A 167 -0.14 15.61 9.52
C ARG A 167 0.17 14.25 8.89
N LEU A 168 -0.66 13.81 7.95
CA LEU A 168 -0.55 12.49 7.32
C LEU A 168 0.84 12.22 6.73
N ARG A 169 1.42 13.21 6.05
CA ARG A 169 2.76 13.08 5.47
C ARG A 169 3.81 12.84 6.55
N ASP A 170 3.78 13.62 7.62
CA ASP A 170 4.74 13.49 8.72
C ASP A 170 4.57 12.16 9.43
N ILE A 171 3.34 11.74 9.68
CA ILE A 171 3.05 10.42 10.25
C ILE A 171 3.67 9.37 9.36
N ARG A 172 3.35 9.36 8.06
CA ARG A 172 3.79 8.34 7.09
C ARG A 172 5.31 8.26 6.95
N LEU A 173 6.01 9.39 6.98
CA LEU A 173 7.47 9.44 6.89
C LEU A 173 8.17 9.10 8.21
N ASN A 174 7.46 9.09 9.35
CA ASN A 174 7.99 8.76 10.66
C ASN A 174 8.07 7.24 10.94
N GLY A 175 8.03 6.41 9.91
CA GLY A 175 8.26 4.96 10.03
C GLY A 175 9.72 4.66 10.37
N SER A 176 9.97 3.71 11.27
CA SER A 176 11.32 3.40 11.75
C SER A 176 12.16 2.60 10.74
N LEU A 177 11.50 1.87 9.84
CA LEU A 177 12.13 1.02 8.83
C LEU A 177 11.17 0.75 7.66
N VAL A 178 11.70 0.51 6.47
CA VAL A 178 10.97 -0.02 5.31
C VAL A 178 11.54 -1.37 4.91
N ILE A 179 10.70 -2.40 4.86
CA ILE A 179 11.02 -3.74 4.40
C ILE A 179 10.36 -3.94 3.04
N VAL A 180 11.17 -4.25 2.02
CA VAL A 180 10.69 -4.44 0.65
C VAL A 180 10.92 -5.89 0.24
N ASN A 181 9.85 -6.59 -0.10
CA ASN A 181 9.94 -7.93 -0.64
C ASN A 181 10.10 -7.87 -2.16
N ARG A 182 11.19 -8.45 -2.67
CA ARG A 182 11.42 -8.63 -4.10
C ARG A 182 11.56 -10.11 -4.41
N TYR A 183 10.56 -10.65 -5.10
CA TYR A 183 10.69 -11.97 -5.71
C TYR A 183 11.39 -11.84 -7.07
N SER A 184 12.56 -12.48 -7.23
CA SER A 184 13.22 -12.67 -8.53
C SER A 184 13.11 -14.14 -8.92
N LYS A 185 12.50 -14.43 -10.06
CA LYS A 185 12.55 -15.78 -10.65
C LYS A 185 14.02 -16.08 -11.00
N PRO A 186 14.59 -17.21 -10.57
CA PRO A 186 15.96 -17.56 -10.96
C PRO A 186 16.06 -17.65 -12.49
N PRO A 187 17.20 -17.25 -13.09
CA PRO A 187 17.39 -17.38 -14.53
C PRO A 187 17.20 -18.84 -14.93
N VAL A 188 16.40 -19.07 -15.97
CA VAL A 188 16.28 -20.39 -16.58
C VAL A 188 17.60 -20.61 -17.31
N SER A 189 18.41 -21.56 -16.82
CA SER A 189 19.65 -22.03 -17.43
C SER A 189 19.39 -22.70 -18.78
#